data_AF-A0A522VJS3-F1
#
_entry.id   AF-A0A522VJS3-F1
#
_cell.length_a   1.000
_cell.length_b   1.000
_cell.length_c   1.000
_cell.angle_alpha   90.00
_cell.angle_beta   90.00
_cell.angle_gamma   90.00
#
_symmetry.space_group_name_H-M   'P 1'
#
loop_
_entity.id
_entity.type
_entity.pdbx_description
1 polymer ?
#
loop_
_entity_poly.entity_id
_entity_poly.type
_entity_poly.pdbx_seq_one_letter_code
_entity_poly.pdbx_strand_id
1 'polypeptide(L)'
;MLMGALAAFTLVALLGLLLLAKVWRGGFVDPGLLLLHAGIALLGAAMVIVVALQGDARLYTNIGMALIIIPQGLWMSFRRRKTGIVSKVALLLHTALAVACYALLAYFTLVPGAALPI
;
A
#
# COMPACT_ATOMS: atom_id res chain seq x y z
N MET A 1 15.51 5.59 8.44
CA MET A 1 14.22 4.86 8.56
C MET A 1 13.34 5.01 7.32
N LEU A 2 13.20 6.20 6.72
CA LEU A 2 12.44 6.40 5.47
C LEU A 2 12.85 5.48 4.32
N MET A 3 14.14 5.28 4.09
CA MET A 3 14.61 4.32 3.08
C MET A 3 14.16 2.87 3.34
N GLY A 4 14.07 2.48 4.61
CA GLY A 4 13.54 1.16 5.01
C GLY A 4 12.04 1.05 4.74
N ALA A 5 11.28 2.11 5.05
CA ALA A 5 9.87 2.20 4.71
C ALA A 5 9.65 2.12 3.19
N LEU A 6 10.43 2.87 2.41
CA LEU A 6 10.39 2.84 0.95
C LEU A 6 10.71 1.45 0.40
N ALA A 7 11.75 0.78 0.92
CA ALA A 7 12.09 -0.58 0.52
C ALA A 7 10.95 -1.57 0.81
N ALA A 8 10.34 -1.50 1.99
CA ALA A 8 9.17 -2.32 2.33
C ALA A 8 7.99 -2.05 1.39
N PHE A 9 7.65 -0.79 1.13
CA PHE A 9 6.57 -0.46 0.20
C PHE A 9 6.91 -0.79 -1.26
N THR A 10 8.18 -0.84 -1.64
CA THR A 10 8.62 -1.34 -2.95
C THR A 10 8.29 -2.82 -3.08
N LEU A 11 8.60 -3.63 -2.06
CA LEU A 11 8.23 -5.04 -2.02
C LEU A 11 6.70 -5.21 -2.05
N VAL A 12 5.96 -4.39 -1.30
CA VAL A 12 4.48 -4.38 -1.33
C VAL A 12 3.96 -4.09 -2.73
N ALA A 13 4.54 -3.13 -3.44
CA ALA A 13 4.16 -2.79 -4.81
C ALA A 13 4.42 -3.96 -5.77
N LEU A 14 5.60 -4.60 -5.69
CA LEU A 14 5.93 -5.77 -6.50
C LEU A 14 4.96 -6.93 -6.26
N LEU A 15 4.71 -7.28 -4.99
CA LEU A 15 3.72 -8.29 -4.63
C LEU A 15 2.31 -7.90 -5.09
N GLY A 16 1.97 -6.61 -4.95
CA GLY A 16 0.70 -6.04 -5.38
C GLY A 16 0.48 -6.17 -6.89
N LEU A 17 1.52 -6.00 -7.71
CA LEU A 17 1.45 -6.21 -9.16
C LEU A 17 1.21 -7.68 -9.51
N LEU A 18 1.88 -8.61 -8.82
CA LEU A 18 1.64 -10.06 -8.99
C LEU A 18 0.19 -10.42 -8.63
N LEU A 19 -0.32 -9.89 -7.50
CA LEU A 19 -1.69 -10.08 -7.06
C LEU A 19 -2.69 -9.48 -8.04
N LEU A 20 -2.45 -8.24 -8.48
CA LEU A 20 -3.26 -7.53 -9.46
C LEU A 20 -3.36 -8.34 -10.76
N ALA A 21 -2.25 -8.82 -11.31
CA ALA A 21 -2.23 -9.61 -12.52
C ALA A 21 -3.06 -10.90 -12.39
N LYS A 22 -2.95 -11.60 -11.24
CA LYS A 22 -3.76 -12.81 -10.96
C LYS A 22 -5.24 -12.48 -10.84
N VAL A 23 -5.61 -11.48 -10.03
CA VAL A 23 -7.01 -11.09 -9.81
C VAL A 23 -7.65 -10.56 -11.10
N TRP A 24 -6.92 -9.78 -11.89
CA TRP A 24 -7.42 -9.20 -13.14
C TRP A 24 -7.78 -10.27 -14.18
N ARG A 25 -7.02 -11.37 -14.21
CA ARG A 25 -7.28 -12.54 -15.06
C ARG A 25 -8.32 -13.51 -14.47
N GLY A 26 -8.91 -13.20 -13.31
CA GLY A 26 -9.82 -14.10 -12.60
C GLY A 26 -9.14 -15.33 -11.99
N GLY A 27 -7.81 -15.33 -11.89
CA GLY A 27 -7.02 -16.47 -11.42
C GLY A 27 -7.06 -16.67 -9.90
N PHE A 28 -6.59 -17.85 -9.48
CA PHE A 28 -6.39 -18.15 -8.07
C PHE A 28 -5.31 -17.22 -7.47
N VAL A 29 -5.56 -16.75 -6.25
CA VAL A 29 -4.55 -16.01 -5.47
C VAL A 29 -4.19 -16.87 -4.27
N ASP A 30 -2.91 -17.15 -4.15
CA ASP A 30 -2.34 -17.85 -3.01
C ASP A 30 -2.57 -17.03 -1.73
N PRO A 31 -3.25 -17.61 -0.70
CA PRO A 31 -3.42 -16.97 0.60
C PRO A 31 -2.10 -16.55 1.26
N GLY A 32 -1.02 -17.31 1.08
CA GLY A 32 0.30 -16.98 1.60
C GLY A 32 0.85 -15.71 0.98
N LEU A 33 0.70 -15.53 -0.33
CA LEU A 33 1.10 -14.31 -1.04
C LEU A 33 0.28 -13.09 -0.60
N LEU A 34 -1.02 -13.28 -0.36
CA LEU A 34 -1.89 -12.23 0.17
C LEU A 34 -1.49 -11.81 1.59
N LEU A 35 -1.22 -12.78 2.46
CA LEU A 35 -0.76 -12.54 3.84
C LEU A 35 0.61 -11.86 3.85
N LEU A 36 1.52 -12.27 2.97
CA LEU A 36 2.83 -11.63 2.83
C LEU A 36 2.69 -10.17 2.39
N HIS A 37 1.87 -9.89 1.37
CA HIS A 37 1.59 -8.53 0.92
C HIS A 37 1.02 -7.66 2.05
N ALA A 38 0.02 -8.17 2.78
CA ALA A 38 -0.57 -7.46 3.91
C ALA A 38 0.44 -7.24 5.06
N GLY A 39 1.23 -8.26 5.39
CA GLY A 39 2.23 -8.19 6.46
C GLY A 39 3.32 -7.16 6.18
N ILE A 40 3.89 -7.17 4.95
CA ILE A 40 4.90 -6.17 4.57
C ILE A 40 4.28 -4.77 4.49
N ALA A 41 3.01 -4.64 4.06
CA ALA A 41 2.32 -3.35 4.05
C ALA A 41 2.14 -2.77 5.46
N LEU A 42 1.79 -3.61 6.44
CA LEU A 42 1.71 -3.20 7.84
C LEU A 42 3.08 -2.82 8.41
N LEU A 43 4.13 -3.58 8.10
CA LEU A 43 5.49 -3.26 8.49
C LEU A 43 5.96 -1.92 7.90
N GLY A 44 5.71 -1.68 6.62
CA GLY A 44 5.98 -0.41 5.95
C GLY A 44 5.24 0.76 6.60
N ALA A 45 3.94 0.59 6.85
CA ALA A 45 3.12 1.60 7.52
C ALA A 45 3.61 1.90 8.94
N ALA A 46 3.98 0.88 9.72
CA ALA A 46 4.54 1.06 11.06
C ALA A 46 5.85 1.86 11.02
N MET A 47 6.74 1.59 10.06
CA MET A 47 7.96 2.37 9.89
C MET A 47 7.67 3.84 9.55
N VAL A 48 6.71 4.11 8.66
CA VAL A 48 6.29 5.48 8.33
C VAL A 48 5.75 6.20 9.58
N ILE A 49 4.93 5.52 10.38
CA ILE A 49 4.38 6.07 11.63
C ILE A 49 5.49 6.43 12.61
N VAL A 50 6.48 5.55 12.81
CA VAL A 50 7.61 5.84 13.70
C VAL A 50 8.38 7.08 13.25
N VAL A 51 8.62 7.24 11.94
CA VAL A 51 9.30 8.45 11.42
C VAL A 51 8.45 9.70 11.60
N ALA A 52 7.13 9.61 11.39
CA ALA A 52 6.22 10.73 11.62
C ALA A 52 6.25 11.18 13.10
N LEU A 53 6.25 10.21 14.03
CA LEU A 53 6.35 10.47 15.47
C LEU A 53 7.71 11.06 15.89
N GLN A 54 8.76 10.90 15.08
CA GLN A 54 10.07 11.57 15.26
C GLN A 54 10.08 13.02 14.74
N GLY A 55 8.96 13.53 14.22
CA GLY A 55 8.79 14.93 13.84
C GLY A 55 8.60 15.19 12.34
N ASP A 56 8.65 14.16 11.48
CA ASP A 56 8.43 14.35 10.04
C ASP A 56 6.92 14.38 9.69
N ALA A 57 6.30 15.54 9.91
CA ALA A 57 4.87 15.75 9.69
C ALA A 57 4.42 15.56 8.22
N ARG A 58 5.35 15.60 7.25
CA ARG A 58 5.06 15.39 5.83
C ARG A 58 4.46 14.00 5.57
N LEU A 59 4.78 13.04 6.43
CA LEU A 59 4.34 11.65 6.31
C LEU A 59 2.90 11.42 6.76
N TYR A 60 2.22 12.40 7.36
CA TYR A 60 0.82 12.26 7.77
C TYR A 60 -0.11 12.00 6.59
N THR A 61 0.19 12.53 5.40
CA THR A 61 -0.56 12.22 4.18
C THR A 61 -0.40 10.75 3.80
N ASN A 62 0.81 10.18 3.90
CA ASN A 62 1.03 8.74 3.69
C ASN A 62 0.29 7.87 4.70
N ILE A 63 0.28 8.28 5.98
CA ILE A 63 -0.47 7.59 7.03
C ILE A 63 -1.97 7.61 6.73
N GLY A 64 -2.52 8.78 6.37
CA GLY A 64 -3.93 8.93 6.00
C GLY A 64 -4.30 8.04 4.81
N MET A 65 -3.47 7.99 3.77
CA MET A 65 -3.68 7.07 2.65
C MET A 65 -3.63 5.60 3.08
N ALA A 66 -2.67 5.21 3.93
CA ALA A 66 -2.56 3.84 4.42
C ALA A 66 -3.82 3.41 5.22
N LEU A 67 -4.40 4.31 6.01
CA LEU A 67 -5.65 4.09 6.74
C LEU A 67 -6.86 3.85 5.82
N ILE A 68 -6.79 4.23 4.54
CA ILE A 68 -7.83 3.96 3.54
C ILE A 68 -7.49 2.69 2.73
N ILE A 69 -6.24 2.58 2.26
CA ILE A 69 -5.75 1.47 1.43
C ILE A 69 -5.92 0.12 2.15
N ILE A 70 -5.54 0.05 3.43
CA ILE A 70 -5.53 -1.20 4.20
C ILE A 70 -6.97 -1.73 4.39
N PRO A 71 -7.94 -0.97 4.93
CA PRO A 71 -9.32 -1.42 5.00
C PRO A 71 -9.93 -1.78 3.65
N GLN A 72 -9.60 -1.05 2.58
CA GLN A 72 -10.05 -1.38 1.23
C GLN A 72 -9.52 -2.75 0.77
N GLY A 73 -8.24 -3.05 1.01
CA GLY A 73 -7.64 -4.36 0.72
C GLY A 73 -8.29 -5.51 1.51
N LEU A 74 -8.58 -5.27 2.78
CA LEU A 74 -9.31 -6.22 3.64
C LEU A 74 -10.73 -6.45 3.14
N TRP A 75 -11.45 -5.39 2.79
CA TRP A 75 -12.81 -5.45 2.26
C TRP A 75 -12.86 -6.23 0.95
N MET A 76 -11.93 -6.00 0.02
CA MET A 76 -11.84 -6.76 -1.24
C MET A 76 -11.58 -8.24 -0.96
N SER A 77 -10.69 -8.55 -0.01
CA SER A 77 -10.37 -9.92 0.39
C SER A 77 -11.59 -10.62 0.99
N PHE A 78 -12.34 -9.93 1.86
CA PHE A 78 -13.56 -10.45 2.46
C PHE A 78 -14.67 -10.67 1.43
N ARG A 79 -14.92 -9.69 0.55
CA ARG A 79 -15.90 -9.80 -0.55
C ARG A 79 -15.58 -11.00 -1.43
N ARG A 80 -14.32 -11.15 -1.85
CA ARG A 80 -13.90 -12.28 -2.68
C ARG A 80 -14.10 -13.63 -2.00
N ARG A 81 -13.81 -13.74 -0.70
CA ARG A 81 -14.10 -14.97 0.07
C ARG A 81 -15.59 -15.32 0.07
N LYS A 82 -16.47 -14.31 0.12
CA LYS A 82 -17.93 -14.49 0.15
C LYS A 82 -18.55 -14.73 -1.22
N THR A 83 -18.09 -14.04 -2.26
CA THR A 83 -18.76 -14.01 -3.59
C THR A 83 -17.93 -14.63 -4.71
N GLY A 84 -16.66 -14.97 -4.47
CA GLY A 84 -15.72 -15.41 -5.50
C GLY A 84 -15.20 -14.31 -6.42
N ILE A 85 -15.76 -13.10 -6.35
CA ILE A 85 -15.52 -12.01 -7.32
C ILE A 85 -14.93 -10.79 -6.63
N VAL A 86 -13.96 -10.12 -7.27
CA VAL A 86 -13.44 -8.80 -6.88
C VAL A 86 -13.97 -7.74 -7.83
N SER A 87 -14.50 -6.64 -7.30
CA SER A 87 -14.89 -5.48 -8.12
C SER A 87 -13.65 -4.86 -8.78
N LYS A 88 -13.64 -4.76 -10.11
CA LYS A 88 -12.55 -4.11 -10.86
C LYS A 88 -12.40 -2.64 -10.47
N VAL A 89 -13.49 -1.95 -10.17
CA VAL A 89 -13.46 -0.56 -9.71
C VAL A 89 -12.72 -0.45 -8.38
N ALA A 90 -13.05 -1.30 -7.41
CA ALA A 90 -12.38 -1.28 -6.12
C ALA A 90 -10.90 -1.66 -6.22
N LEU A 91 -10.57 -2.60 -7.11
CA LEU A 91 -9.19 -2.99 -7.38
C LEU A 91 -8.39 -1.82 -7.98
N LEU A 92 -8.93 -1.14 -8.99
CA LEU A 92 -8.30 0.03 -9.60
C LEU A 92 -8.11 1.17 -8.60
N LEU A 93 -9.12 1.48 -7.79
CA LEU A 93 -9.02 2.51 -6.75
C LEU A 93 -7.92 2.18 -5.73
N HIS A 94 -7.84 0.92 -5.29
CA HIS A 94 -6.82 0.47 -4.35
C HIS A 94 -5.41 0.62 -4.96
N THR A 95 -5.25 0.15 -6.21
CA THR A 95 -3.98 0.26 -6.93
C THR A 95 -3.57 1.72 -7.15
N ALA A 96 -4.49 2.58 -7.59
CA ALA A 96 -4.22 4.00 -7.82
C ALA A 96 -3.78 4.71 -6.53
N LEU A 97 -4.49 4.47 -5.42
CA LEU A 97 -4.14 5.05 -4.13
C LEU A 97 -2.81 4.51 -3.58
N ALA A 98 -2.53 3.22 -3.78
CA ALA A 98 -1.25 2.62 -3.42
C ALA A 98 -0.08 3.20 -4.23
N VAL A 99 -0.27 3.42 -5.54
CA VAL A 99 0.73 4.07 -6.41
C VAL A 99 0.98 5.51 -5.96
N ALA A 100 -0.07 6.28 -5.67
CA ALA A 100 0.07 7.65 -5.16
C ALA A 100 0.81 7.68 -3.81
N CYS A 101 0.46 6.77 -2.90
CA CYS A 101 1.12 6.63 -1.60
C CYS A 101 2.61 6.28 -1.76
N TYR A 102 2.93 5.31 -2.62
CA TYR A 102 4.31 4.94 -2.91
C TYR A 102 5.10 6.09 -3.53
N ALA A 103 4.54 6.77 -4.54
CA ALA A 103 5.20 7.89 -5.21
C ALA A 103 5.48 9.05 -4.25
N LEU A 104 4.52 9.38 -3.37
CA LEU A 104 4.69 10.41 -2.36
C LEU A 104 5.77 10.03 -1.33
N LEU A 105 5.78 8.77 -0.88
CA LEU A 105 6.82 8.29 0.03
C LEU A 105 8.20 8.32 -0.63
N ALA A 106 8.30 7.90 -1.89
CA ALA A 106 9.51 7.94 -2.68
C ALA A 106 10.01 9.38 -2.82
N TYR A 107 9.12 10.33 -3.12
CA TYR A 107 9.44 11.75 -3.21
C TYR A 107 10.03 12.29 -1.90
N PHE A 108 9.39 12.06 -0.76
CA PHE A 108 9.92 12.51 0.54
C PHE A 108 11.22 11.81 0.94
N THR A 109 11.42 10.58 0.50
CA THR A 109 12.63 9.81 0.79
C THR A 109 13.83 10.26 -0.06
N LEU A 110 13.60 10.53 -1.36
CA LEU A 110 14.64 10.85 -2.33
C LEU A 110 14.94 12.35 -2.41
N VAL A 111 14.01 13.21 -1.96
CA VAL A 111 14.17 14.67 -1.90
C VAL A 111 14.01 15.15 -0.46
N PRO A 112 15.08 15.07 0.36
CA PRO A 112 15.06 15.59 1.73
C PRO A 112 14.76 17.09 1.72
N GLY A 113 13.80 17.54 2.52
CA GLY A 113 13.36 18.95 2.57
C GLY A 113 12.20 19.31 1.63
N ALA A 114 11.74 18.41 0.77
CA ALA A 114 10.54 18.64 -0.02
C ALA A 114 9.30 18.90 0.86
N ALA A 115 8.49 19.90 0.52
CA ALA A 115 7.16 20.13 1.08
C ALA A 115 6.08 19.59 0.12
N LEU A 116 4.85 19.41 0.62
CA LEU A 116 3.71 19.15 -0.27
C LEU A 116 3.53 20.37 -1.19
N PRO A 117 3.39 20.17 -2.52
CA PRO A 117 2.98 21.25 -3.41
C PRO A 117 1.56 21.67 -3.01
N ILE A 118 1.46 22.85 -2.40
CA ILE A 118 0.20 23.58 -2.19
C ILE A 118 -0.20 24.30 -3.46
#